data_AF-A0A940VIN5-F1
#
_entry.id   AF-A0A940VIN5-F1
#
_cell.length_a   1.000
_cell.length_b   1.000
_cell.length_c   1.000
_cell.angle_alpha   90.00
_cell.angle_beta   90.00
_cell.angle_gamma   90.00
#
_symmetry.space_group_name_H-M   'P 1'
#
loop_
_entity.id
_entity.type
_entity.pdbx_description
1 polymer ?
#
loop_
_entity_poly.entity_id
_entity_poly.type
_entity_poly.pdbx_seq_one_letter_code
_entity_poly.pdbx_strand_id
1 'polypeptide(L)'
;MSTKKQRVKTKGMRRRGAALVIGGVALAIAVVLGFSLWPTGSGNVHQAYALAPESALPEYFRKAPPNVREAYRFAIANRGILQQIPCYCGCGSDGHKNNADCYIKDVKPDGTVDFDKMSFG
;
A
#
# COMPACT_ATOMS: atom_id res chain seq x y z
N MET A 1 -68.12 22.71 -38.93
CA MET A 1 -67.04 23.20 -38.04
C MET A 1 -67.10 22.40 -36.75
N SER A 2 -66.17 21.45 -36.54
CA SER A 2 -64.88 21.59 -35.83
C SER A 2 -65.00 21.34 -34.33
N THR A 3 -64.46 20.23 -33.85
CA THR A 3 -63.65 20.13 -32.60
C THR A 3 -63.22 18.67 -32.36
N LYS A 4 -62.05 18.29 -32.89
CA LYS A 4 -61.34 17.06 -32.47
C LYS A 4 -59.84 17.33 -32.44
N LYS A 5 -59.35 17.95 -31.37
CA LYS A 5 -57.92 17.94 -31.02
C LYS A 5 -57.77 17.87 -29.51
N GLN A 6 -56.73 17.15 -29.09
CA GLN A 6 -56.13 17.14 -27.75
C GLN A 6 -56.56 16.04 -26.76
N ARG A 7 -56.30 14.77 -27.09
CA ARG A 7 -56.04 13.73 -26.06
C ARG A 7 -55.11 12.63 -26.59
N VAL A 8 -53.83 12.91 -26.85
CA VAL A 8 -52.86 11.80 -27.13
C VAL A 8 -51.44 12.02 -26.57
N LYS A 9 -50.95 13.25 -26.34
CA LYS A 9 -49.49 13.46 -26.19
C LYS A 9 -48.88 13.25 -24.77
N THR A 10 -49.67 13.14 -23.71
CA THR A 10 -49.15 13.18 -22.31
C THR A 10 -48.78 11.82 -21.70
N LYS A 11 -49.30 10.70 -22.25
CA LYS A 11 -49.11 9.36 -21.66
C LYS A 11 -47.72 8.77 -21.94
N GLY A 12 -47.11 9.10 -23.07
CA GLY A 12 -45.79 8.59 -23.49
C GLY A 12 -44.60 9.22 -22.74
N MET A 13 -44.69 10.51 -22.40
CA MET A 13 -43.60 11.23 -21.73
C MET A 13 -43.47 10.83 -20.25
N ARG A 14 -44.60 10.60 -19.57
CA ARG A 14 -44.64 10.13 -18.17
C ARG A 14 -44.10 8.70 -18.01
N ARG A 15 -44.34 7.82 -18.99
CA ARG A 15 -43.83 6.44 -19.00
C ARG A 15 -42.32 6.39 -19.26
N ARG A 16 -41.80 7.26 -20.13
CA ARG A 16 -40.36 7.39 -20.39
C ARG A 16 -39.61 7.99 -19.20
N GLY A 17 -40.17 9.01 -18.54
CA GLY A 17 -39.60 9.57 -17.32
C GLY A 17 -39.60 8.57 -16.15
N ALA A 18 -40.69 7.83 -15.94
CA ALA A 18 -40.75 6.80 -14.90
C ALA A 18 -39.76 5.65 -15.15
N ALA A 19 -39.60 5.21 -16.41
CA ALA A 19 -38.62 4.17 -16.75
C ALA A 19 -37.16 4.61 -16.53
N LEU A 20 -36.83 5.87 -16.82
CA LEU A 20 -35.50 6.43 -16.56
C LEU A 20 -35.22 6.57 -15.05
N VAL A 21 -36.22 6.98 -14.27
CA VAL A 21 -36.09 7.09 -12.81
C VAL A 21 -35.95 5.69 -12.17
N ILE A 22 -36.78 4.73 -12.57
CA ILE A 22 -36.71 3.35 -12.06
C ILE A 22 -35.39 2.68 -12.46
N GLY A 23 -34.93 2.89 -13.70
CA GLY A 23 -33.63 2.38 -14.17
C GLY A 23 -32.46 2.99 -13.40
N GLY A 24 -32.49 4.30 -13.15
CA GLY A 24 -31.46 4.98 -12.35
C GLY A 24 -31.44 4.53 -10.89
N VAL A 25 -32.61 4.33 -10.27
CA VAL A 25 -32.72 3.82 -8.89
C VAL A 25 -32.25 2.36 -8.81
N ALA A 26 -32.62 1.51 -9.76
CA ALA A 26 -32.16 0.12 -9.80
C ALA A 26 -30.63 0.02 -9.98
N LEU A 27 -30.04 0.88 -10.83
CA LEU A 27 -28.59 0.97 -11.00
C LEU A 27 -27.89 1.43 -9.71
N ALA A 28 -28.42 2.46 -9.05
CA ALA A 28 -27.86 2.96 -7.79
C ALA A 28 -27.91 1.89 -6.68
N ILE A 29 -29.01 1.15 -6.58
CA ILE A 29 -29.14 0.03 -5.62
C ILE A 29 -28.14 -1.09 -5.95
N ALA A 30 -27.98 -1.45 -7.23
CA ALA A 30 -27.02 -2.46 -7.64
C ALA A 30 -25.56 -2.06 -7.33
N VAL A 31 -25.21 -0.78 -7.50
CA VAL A 31 -23.89 -0.24 -7.15
C VAL A 31 -23.67 -0.25 -5.64
N VAL A 32 -24.66 0.13 -4.84
CA VAL A 32 -24.57 0.10 -3.37
C VAL A 32 -24.45 -1.33 -2.85
N LEU A 33 -25.29 -2.25 -3.33
CA LEU A 33 -25.24 -3.66 -2.93
C LEU A 33 -23.94 -4.34 -3.40
N GLY A 34 -23.43 -4.00 -4.59
CA GLY A 34 -22.14 -4.46 -5.08
C GLY A 34 -20.97 -3.95 -4.23
N PHE A 35 -21.03 -2.71 -3.74
CA PHE A 35 -20.02 -2.13 -2.86
C PHE A 35 -20.06 -2.74 -1.45
N SER A 36 -21.24 -3.10 -0.92
CA SER A 36 -21.37 -3.80 0.36
C SER A 36 -20.88 -5.25 0.33
N LEU A 37 -20.71 -5.84 -0.86
CA LEU A 37 -20.16 -7.18 -1.06
C LEU A 37 -18.67 -7.16 -1.48
N TRP A 38 -18.03 -5.99 -1.47
CA TRP A 38 -16.58 -5.93 -1.65
C TRP A 38 -15.94 -6.67 -0.47
N PRO A 39 -15.03 -7.64 -0.71
CA PRO A 39 -14.29 -8.24 0.38
C PRO A 39 -13.52 -7.13 1.08
N THR A 40 -13.97 -6.72 2.26
CA THR A 40 -13.17 -5.96 3.23
C THR A 40 -12.14 -6.91 3.82
N GLY A 41 -11.28 -7.42 2.96
CA GLY A 41 -10.13 -8.21 3.35
C GLY A 41 -9.11 -7.29 3.97
N SER A 42 -9.26 -6.99 5.26
CA SER A 42 -8.13 -6.61 6.13
C SER A 42 -7.24 -7.84 6.33
N GLY A 43 -6.70 -8.37 5.23
CA GLY A 43 -5.71 -9.42 5.27
C GLY A 43 -4.41 -8.78 5.76
N ASN A 44 -3.87 -9.27 6.87
CA ASN A 44 -2.50 -8.95 7.25
C ASN A 44 -1.59 -9.52 6.15
N VAL A 45 -1.20 -8.66 5.21
CA VAL A 45 -0.29 -9.02 4.12
C VAL A 45 1.12 -9.09 4.71
N HIS A 46 1.41 -10.15 5.47
CA HIS A 46 2.78 -10.47 5.83
C HIS A 46 3.41 -11.11 4.59
N GLN A 47 3.88 -10.26 3.68
CA GLN A 47 4.79 -10.70 2.64
C GLN A 47 6.04 -11.25 3.36
N ALA A 48 6.24 -12.56 3.33
CA ALA A 48 7.39 -13.19 3.94
C ALA A 48 8.63 -12.86 3.11
N TYR A 49 9.37 -11.83 3.52
CA TYR A 49 10.66 -11.50 2.93
C TYR A 49 11.74 -12.41 3.49
N ALA A 50 12.73 -12.74 2.66
CA ALA A 50 13.90 -13.48 3.13
C ALA A 50 14.69 -12.61 4.12
N LEU A 51 15.15 -13.22 5.21
CA LEU A 51 16.04 -12.59 6.18
C LEU A 51 17.43 -13.22 6.07
N ALA A 52 18.48 -12.42 6.22
CA ALA A 52 19.83 -12.95 6.41
C ALA A 52 19.87 -13.87 7.66
N PRO A 53 20.81 -14.82 7.77
CA PRO A 53 20.93 -15.64 8.98
C PRO A 53 21.40 -14.79 10.18
N GLU A 54 21.08 -15.22 11.41
CA GLU A 54 21.58 -14.56 12.63
C GLU A 54 23.11 -14.50 12.67
N SER A 55 23.81 -15.48 12.09
CA SER A 55 25.28 -15.51 12.02
C SER A 55 25.88 -14.38 11.16
N ALA A 56 25.09 -13.75 10.29
CA ALA A 56 25.52 -12.57 9.55
C ALA A 56 25.59 -11.31 10.43
N LEU A 57 24.98 -11.34 11.62
CA LEU A 57 25.04 -10.25 12.57
C LEU A 57 26.28 -10.36 13.48
N PRO A 58 27.03 -9.26 13.66
CA PRO A 58 27.98 -9.10 14.75
C PRO A 58 27.37 -9.43 16.11
N GLU A 59 28.20 -9.86 17.06
CA GLU A 59 27.79 -10.27 18.41
C GLU A 59 26.91 -9.23 19.12
N TYR A 60 27.22 -7.94 18.96
CA TYR A 60 26.45 -6.85 19.59
C TYR A 60 25.04 -6.72 19.02
N PHE A 61 24.84 -6.96 17.71
CA PHE A 61 23.49 -7.00 17.13
C PHE A 61 22.73 -8.24 17.55
N ARG A 62 23.38 -9.41 17.70
CA ARG A 62 22.71 -10.64 18.16
C ARG A 62 22.12 -10.56 19.57
N LYS A 63 22.56 -9.60 20.39
CA LYS A 63 22.01 -9.32 21.73
C LYS A 63 20.92 -8.24 21.73
N ALA A 64 20.65 -7.62 20.59
CA ALA A 64 19.62 -6.59 20.47
C ALA A 64 18.21 -7.17 20.58
N PRO A 65 17.20 -6.33 20.87
CA PRO A 65 15.80 -6.73 20.81
C PRO A 65 15.44 -7.41 19.48
N PRO A 66 14.50 -8.38 19.48
CA PRO A 66 14.16 -9.16 18.28
C PRO A 66 13.85 -8.32 17.03
N ASN A 67 13.09 -7.22 17.20
CA ASN A 67 12.74 -6.31 16.11
C ASN A 67 13.96 -5.59 15.51
N VAL A 68 14.96 -5.23 16.34
CA VAL A 68 16.20 -4.62 15.85
C VAL A 68 16.98 -5.65 15.03
N ARG A 69 17.16 -6.88 15.56
CA ARG A 69 17.84 -7.96 14.84
C ARG A 69 17.19 -8.26 13.50
N GLU A 70 15.87 -8.37 13.47
CA GLU A 70 15.11 -8.62 12.26
C GLU A 70 15.28 -7.51 11.24
N ALA A 71 15.25 -6.23 11.66
CA ALA A 71 15.46 -5.10 10.77
C ALA A 71 16.85 -5.12 10.12
N TYR A 72 17.91 -5.38 10.89
CA TYR A 72 19.27 -5.49 10.33
C TYR A 72 19.41 -6.71 9.40
N ARG A 73 18.81 -7.85 9.75
CA ARG A 73 18.81 -9.05 8.88
C ARG A 73 18.02 -8.83 7.60
N PHE A 74 16.93 -8.08 7.67
CA PHE A 74 16.15 -7.64 6.52
C PHE A 74 16.99 -6.71 5.63
N ALA A 75 17.71 -5.74 6.21
CA ALA A 75 18.54 -4.80 5.47
C ALA A 75 19.67 -5.48 4.70
N ILE A 76 20.28 -6.54 5.26
CA ILE A 76 21.28 -7.35 4.56
C ILE A 76 20.65 -8.06 3.36
N ALA A 77 19.52 -8.76 3.55
CA ALA A 77 18.92 -9.59 2.50
C ALA A 77 18.14 -8.81 1.45
N ASN A 78 17.66 -7.60 1.78
CA ASN A 78 16.73 -6.82 0.95
C ASN A 78 17.23 -5.39 0.71
N ARG A 79 18.56 -5.18 0.66
CA ARG A 79 19.18 -3.85 0.51
C ARG A 79 18.60 -3.07 -0.67
N GLY A 80 18.38 -3.72 -1.82
CA GLY A 80 17.82 -3.08 -3.01
C GLY A 80 16.43 -2.50 -2.80
N ILE A 81 15.59 -3.16 -1.99
CA ILE A 81 14.25 -2.64 -1.63
C ILE A 81 14.40 -1.39 -0.76
N LEU A 82 15.25 -1.45 0.27
CA LEU A 82 15.48 -0.32 1.16
C LEU A 82 16.11 0.89 0.44
N GLN A 83 16.88 0.67 -0.63
CA GLN A 83 17.44 1.74 -1.45
C GLN A 83 16.37 2.54 -2.21
N GLN A 84 15.20 1.97 -2.46
CA GLN A 84 14.08 2.68 -3.09
C GLN A 84 13.26 3.49 -2.08
N ILE A 85 13.51 3.31 -0.79
CA ILE A 85 12.77 3.98 0.28
C ILE A 85 13.61 5.19 0.76
N PRO A 86 13.07 6.42 0.73
CA PRO A 86 13.78 7.59 1.24
C PRO A 86 14.17 7.44 2.72
N CYS A 87 15.24 8.13 3.13
CA CYS A 87 15.59 8.26 4.54
C CYS A 87 14.66 9.28 5.22
N TYR A 88 14.05 8.90 6.34
CA TYR A 88 13.12 9.74 7.10
C TYR A 88 13.69 10.19 8.46
N CYS A 89 14.98 9.97 8.70
CA CYS A 89 15.64 10.31 9.97
C CYS A 89 15.85 11.82 10.18
N GLY A 90 15.59 12.65 9.16
CA GLY A 90 15.66 14.11 9.28
C GLY A 90 17.06 14.73 9.13
N CYS A 91 18.07 13.95 8.74
CA CYS A 91 19.45 14.41 8.60
C CYS A 91 19.71 15.32 7.37
N GLY A 92 18.70 15.56 6.52
CA GLY A 92 18.85 16.41 5.34
C GLY A 92 19.78 15.83 4.26
N SER A 93 20.40 16.70 3.47
CA SER A 93 21.26 16.34 2.32
C SER A 93 22.60 15.70 2.70
N ASP A 94 23.06 15.89 3.93
CA ASP A 94 24.38 15.44 4.40
C ASP A 94 24.30 14.10 5.17
N GLY A 95 23.09 13.53 5.27
CA GLY A 95 22.84 12.26 5.92
C GLY A 95 22.81 11.07 4.97
N HIS A 96 22.03 10.06 5.35
CA HIS A 96 21.79 8.86 4.54
C HIS A 96 20.98 9.16 3.28
N LYS A 97 21.35 8.51 2.17
CA LYS A 97 20.70 8.74 0.87
C LYS A 97 19.35 8.04 0.80
N ASN A 98 19.20 6.92 1.49
CA ASN A 98 18.00 6.09 1.51
C ASN A 98 17.92 5.28 2.81
N ASN A 99 16.84 4.53 3.00
CA ASN A 99 16.60 3.74 4.20
C ASN A 99 17.60 2.59 4.39
N ALA A 100 18.27 2.11 3.33
CA ALA A 100 19.28 1.05 3.47
C ALA A 100 20.50 1.55 4.25
N ASP A 101 20.88 2.81 4.03
CA ASP A 101 22.04 3.41 4.66
C ASP A 101 21.86 3.54 6.20
N CYS A 102 20.61 3.58 6.70
CA CYS A 102 20.29 3.55 8.14
C CYS A 102 20.80 2.30 8.87
N TYR A 103 21.04 1.23 8.14
CA TYR A 103 21.48 -0.06 8.67
C TYR A 103 22.89 -0.44 8.19
N ILE A 104 23.26 -0.04 6.97
CA ILE A 104 24.50 -0.48 6.33
C ILE A 104 25.22 0.70 5.67
N LYS A 105 26.37 1.07 6.23
CA LYS A 105 27.27 2.10 5.70
C LYS A 105 27.85 1.69 4.36
N ASP A 106 28.38 0.47 4.29
CA ASP A 106 29.04 -0.02 3.08
C ASP A 106 29.03 -1.56 2.99
N VAL A 107 29.26 -2.09 1.80
CA VAL A 107 29.55 -3.51 1.58
C VAL A 107 30.87 -3.59 0.82
N LYS A 108 31.87 -4.19 1.47
CA LYS A 108 33.21 -4.33 0.92
C LYS A 108 33.20 -5.30 -0.27
N PRO A 109 34.22 -5.25 -1.16
CA PRO A 109 34.31 -6.15 -2.32
C PRO A 109 34.32 -7.64 -1.97
N ASP A 110 34.75 -7.99 -0.76
CA ASP A 110 34.75 -9.37 -0.23
C ASP A 110 33.38 -9.81 0.34
N GLY A 111 32.36 -8.95 0.28
CA GLY A 111 31.03 -9.20 0.83
C GLY A 111 30.88 -8.86 2.31
N THR A 112 31.93 -8.37 2.98
CA THR A 112 31.85 -7.94 4.38
C THR A 112 30.97 -6.70 4.49
N VAL A 113 29.98 -6.76 5.38
CA VAL A 113 29.03 -5.67 5.62
C VAL A 113 29.55 -4.76 6.73
N ASP A 114 29.65 -3.46 6.45
CA ASP A 114 29.96 -2.44 7.44
C ASP A 114 28.66 -1.77 7.90
N PHE A 115 28.30 -1.98 9.17
CA PHE A 115 26.99 -1.63 9.70
C PHE A 115 26.94 -0.19 10.20
N ASP A 116 25.81 0.47 9.94
CA ASP A 116 25.46 1.68 10.67
C ASP A 116 24.81 1.30 12.01
N LYS A 117 24.93 2.16 13.02
CA LYS A 117 24.34 1.95 14.35
C LYS A 117 23.21 2.93 14.64
N MET A 118 22.86 3.82 13.72
CA MET A 118 21.77 4.78 13.88
C MET A 118 20.45 4.11 14.28
N SER A 119 20.12 2.95 13.69
CA SER A 119 18.90 2.21 14.05
C SER A 119 19.08 1.22 15.20
N PHE A 120 20.21 1.25 15.93
CA PHE A 120 20.49 0.31 17.02
C PHE A 120 19.87 0.71 18.38
N GLY A 121 19.47 1.98 18.54
CA GLY A 121 18.90 2.52 19.77
C GLY A 121 19.45 3.90 20.11
#